data_AF-A0A518I8E6-F1
#
_entry.id   AF-A0A518I8E6-F1
#
_cell.length_a   1.000
_cell.length_b   1.000
_cell.length_c   1.000
_cell.angle_alpha   90.00
_cell.angle_beta   90.00
_cell.angle_gamma   90.00
#
_symmetry.space_group_name_H-M   'P 1'
#
loop_
_entity.id
_entity.type
_entity.pdbx_description
1 polymer ?
#
loop_
_entity_poly.entity_id
_entity_poly.type
_entity_poly.pdbx_seq_one_letter_code
_entity_poly.pdbx_strand_id
1 'polypeptide(L)'
;MLENVSPKVIHKIMAAEGYLELGMPIQALDALHSMDDAGVLEAMRLYLIGEAYRRQEKYHEAIEPLHQAARLFPVMESRKAWSSLSECFRLGGYHELAEVASLTAEAVEEIEVTCAVLSLTETRKTTFEWSDIPSRMTGFTESPRFGSPRIPR
;
A
#
# COMPACT_ATOMS: atom_id res chain seq x y z
N MET A 1 -2.53 5.38 -13.86
CA MET A 1 -2.74 6.57 -13.00
C MET A 1 -1.40 7.02 -12.40
N LEU A 2 -0.40 7.29 -13.26
CA LEU A 2 0.91 7.88 -12.91
C LEU A 2 1.16 9.11 -13.81
N GLU A 3 0.09 9.78 -14.22
CA GLU A 3 0.18 10.92 -15.12
C GLU A 3 0.57 12.14 -14.27
N ASN A 4 1.77 12.66 -14.54
CA ASN A 4 2.36 13.91 -14.04
C ASN A 4 3.24 13.86 -12.78
N VAL A 5 4.03 12.80 -12.55
CA VAL A 5 5.22 12.95 -11.69
C VAL A 5 6.39 13.46 -12.51
N SER A 6 6.97 14.60 -12.12
CA SER A 6 8.16 15.14 -12.78
C SER A 6 9.30 14.13 -12.74
N PRO A 7 9.98 13.84 -13.87
CA PRO A 7 11.15 12.96 -13.86
C PRO A 7 12.19 13.38 -12.83
N LYS A 8 12.35 14.69 -12.58
CA LYS A 8 13.28 15.22 -11.57
C LYS A 8 12.93 14.74 -10.15
N VAL A 9 11.65 14.64 -9.81
CA VAL A 9 11.16 14.13 -8.52
C VAL A 9 11.53 12.66 -8.37
N ILE A 10 11.27 11.85 -9.39
CA ILE A 10 11.60 10.42 -9.41
C ILE A 10 13.11 10.21 -9.21
N HIS A 11 13.95 10.91 -9.98
CA HIS A 11 15.41 10.77 -9.87
C HIS A 11 15.94 11.16 -8.49
N LYS A 12 15.36 12.18 -7.84
CA LYS A 12 15.76 12.57 -6.48
C LYS A 12 15.39 11.53 -5.44
N ILE A 13 14.21 10.93 -5.55
CA ILE A 13 13.78 9.84 -4.68
C ILE A 13 14.70 8.62 -4.85
N MET A 14 14.96 8.22 -6.10
CA MET A 14 15.90 7.11 -6.38
C MET A 14 17.31 7.40 -5.88
N ALA A 15 17.80 8.63 -6.04
CA ALA A 15 19.10 9.03 -5.52
C ALA A 15 19.14 8.98 -3.99
N ALA A 16 18.09 9.44 -3.30
CA ALA A 16 18.00 9.40 -1.86
C ALA A 16 17.96 7.96 -1.32
N GLU A 17 17.22 7.08 -1.96
CA GLU A 17 17.23 5.64 -1.65
C GLU A 17 18.64 5.05 -1.78
N GLY A 18 19.31 5.29 -2.92
CA GLY A 18 20.69 4.84 -3.12
C GLY A 18 21.68 5.43 -2.12
N TYR A 19 21.52 6.70 -1.73
CA TYR A 19 22.32 7.29 -0.65
C TYR A 19 22.11 6.58 0.68
N LEU A 20 20.88 6.19 1.03
CA LEU A 20 20.60 5.45 2.26
C LEU A 20 21.16 4.02 2.25
N GLU A 21 21.17 3.36 1.09
CA GLU A 21 21.81 2.05 0.90
C GLU A 21 23.33 2.13 1.10
N LEU A 22 23.94 3.25 0.70
CA LEU A 22 25.37 3.52 0.87
C LEU A 22 25.75 4.12 2.23
N GLY A 23 24.80 4.28 3.16
CA GLY A 23 25.06 4.86 4.48
C GLY A 23 25.35 6.36 4.45
N MET A 24 24.77 7.08 3.49
CA MET A 24 24.93 8.53 3.27
C MET A 24 23.64 9.29 3.61
N PRO A 25 23.17 9.29 4.87
CA PRO A 25 21.85 9.83 5.22
C PRO A 25 21.73 11.35 5.09
N ILE A 26 22.83 12.09 5.18
CA ILE A 26 22.83 13.56 5.01
C ILE A 26 22.52 13.90 3.55
N GLN A 27 23.19 13.25 2.61
CA GLN A 27 22.98 13.43 1.18
C GLN A 27 21.57 13.00 0.75
N ALA A 28 21.02 11.94 1.38
CA ALA A 28 19.64 11.55 1.19
C ALA A 28 18.68 12.68 1.61
N LEU A 29 18.85 13.24 2.81
CA LEU A 29 18.02 14.37 3.27
C LEU A 29 18.14 15.59 2.36
N ASP A 30 19.35 15.95 1.92
CA ASP A 30 19.56 17.09 1.02
C ASP A 30 18.81 16.90 -0.32
N ALA A 31 18.87 15.69 -0.88
CA ALA A 31 18.14 15.34 -2.10
C ALA A 31 16.61 15.48 -1.90
N LEU A 32 16.09 15.01 -0.76
CA LEU A 32 14.65 15.00 -0.46
C LEU A 32 14.10 16.38 -0.08
N HIS A 33 14.86 17.18 0.68
CA HIS A 33 14.46 18.53 1.10
C HIS A 33 14.58 19.57 -0.03
N SER A 34 15.42 19.30 -1.04
CA SER A 34 15.50 20.16 -2.23
C SER A 34 14.31 19.99 -3.20
N MET A 35 13.29 19.22 -2.81
CA MET A 35 12.05 19.00 -3.56
C MET A 35 10.95 19.88 -2.95
N ASP A 36 10.27 20.67 -3.79
CA ASP A 36 9.16 21.51 -3.34
C ASP A 36 7.87 20.70 -3.14
N ASP A 37 7.64 19.69 -3.99
CA ASP A 37 6.47 18.81 -3.97
C ASP A 37 6.82 17.45 -4.61
N ALA A 38 6.36 16.35 -4.00
CA ALA A 38 6.48 14.99 -4.55
C ALA A 38 5.15 14.40 -5.02
N GLY A 39 4.02 15.10 -4.83
CA GLY A 39 2.70 14.67 -5.26
C GLY A 39 2.36 13.26 -4.77
N VAL A 40 2.06 12.35 -5.70
CA VAL A 40 1.74 10.94 -5.39
C VAL A 40 2.89 10.18 -4.72
N LEU A 41 4.12 10.68 -4.81
CA LEU A 41 5.31 10.09 -4.18
C LEU A 41 5.62 10.70 -2.80
N GLU A 42 4.74 11.55 -2.25
CA GLU A 42 4.98 12.20 -0.96
C GLU A 42 5.12 11.20 0.18
N ALA A 43 4.34 10.11 0.19
CA ALA A 43 4.51 9.02 1.15
C ALA A 43 5.94 8.44 1.14
N MET A 44 6.48 8.22 -0.06
CA MET A 44 7.84 7.70 -0.24
C MET A 44 8.90 8.73 0.16
N ARG A 45 8.71 10.01 -0.19
CA ARG A 45 9.62 11.09 0.24
C ARG A 45 9.71 11.15 1.76
N LEU A 46 8.56 11.16 2.45
CA LEU A 46 8.47 11.21 3.91
C LEU A 46 9.09 9.97 4.55
N TYR A 47 8.84 8.78 4.00
CA TYR A 47 9.46 7.54 4.48
C TYR A 47 10.99 7.63 4.44
N LEU A 48 11.56 8.07 3.30
CA LEU A 48 13.00 8.19 3.14
C LEU A 48 13.60 9.29 4.04
N ILE A 49 12.88 10.41 4.28
CA ILE A 49 13.29 11.44 5.24
C ILE A 49 13.39 10.83 6.65
N GLY A 50 12.36 10.10 7.07
CA GLY A 50 12.33 9.41 8.35
C GLY A 50 13.46 8.40 8.51
N GLU A 51 13.69 7.57 7.49
CA GLU A 51 14.78 6.62 7.44
C GLU A 51 16.17 7.28 7.49
N ALA A 52 16.31 8.46 6.90
CA ALA A 52 17.55 9.23 6.94
C ALA A 52 17.81 9.83 8.33
N TYR A 53 16.78 10.30 9.03
CA TYR A 53 16.88 10.72 10.43
C TYR A 53 17.20 9.53 11.35
N ARG A 54 16.53 8.39 11.16
CA ARG A 54 16.79 7.16 11.93
C ARG A 54 18.24 6.70 11.80
N ARG A 55 18.81 6.71 10.58
CA ARG A 55 20.23 6.38 10.34
C ARG A 55 21.23 7.39 10.94
N GLN A 56 20.77 8.60 11.28
CA GLN A 56 21.53 9.59 12.03
C GLN A 56 21.30 9.51 13.55
N GLU A 57 20.58 8.47 14.01
CA GLU A 57 20.17 8.30 15.42
C GLU A 57 19.28 9.45 15.94
N LYS A 58 18.69 10.23 15.02
CA LYS A 58 17.74 11.31 15.30
C LYS A 58 16.33 10.76 15.38
N TYR A 59 16.09 9.93 16.39
CA TYR A 59 14.84 9.16 16.49
C TYR A 59 13.62 10.05 16.67
N HIS A 60 13.74 11.17 17.39
CA HIS A 60 12.63 12.08 17.60
C HIS A 60 12.21 12.77 16.29
N GLU A 61 13.17 13.25 15.51
CA GLU A 61 12.93 13.88 14.21
C GLU A 61 12.42 12.90 13.15
N ALA A 62 12.70 11.59 13.29
CA ALA A 62 12.20 10.55 12.41
C ALA A 62 10.71 10.23 12.61
N ILE A 63 10.14 10.49 13.81
CA ILE A 63 8.78 10.05 14.16
C ILE A 63 7.73 10.65 13.23
N GLU A 64 7.69 11.97 13.11
CA GLU A 64 6.65 12.66 12.33
C GLU A 64 6.65 12.26 10.84
N PRO A 65 7.79 12.30 10.11
CA PRO A 65 7.80 11.90 8.70
C PRO A 65 7.45 10.41 8.52
N LEU A 66 7.90 9.51 9.39
CA LEU A 66 7.52 8.08 9.30
C LEU A 66 6.03 7.87 9.57
N HIS A 67 5.47 8.56 10.56
CA HIS A 67 4.04 8.47 10.87
C HIS A 67 3.19 9.02 9.71
N GLN A 68 3.56 10.16 9.14
CA GLN A 68 2.86 10.70 7.96
C GLN A 68 2.97 9.76 6.76
N ALA A 69 4.16 9.20 6.50
CA ALA A 69 4.34 8.21 5.44
C ALA A 69 3.42 6.99 5.62
N ALA A 70 3.38 6.44 6.84
CA ALA A 70 2.54 5.28 7.17
C ALA A 70 1.05 5.54 6.95
N ARG A 71 0.59 6.79 7.14
CA ARG A 71 -0.79 7.20 6.87
C ARG A 71 -1.11 7.44 5.40
N LEU A 72 -0.11 7.83 4.61
CA LEU A 72 -0.27 8.15 3.19
C LEU A 72 -0.10 6.93 2.28
N PHE A 73 0.71 5.95 2.69
CA PHE A 73 0.79 4.70 1.95
C PHE A 73 -0.56 3.99 1.91
N PRO A 74 -0.88 3.31 0.79
CA PRO A 74 -1.91 2.30 0.85
C PRO A 74 -1.52 1.23 1.88
N VAL A 75 -2.53 0.58 2.47
CA VAL A 75 -2.34 -0.26 3.67
C VAL A 75 -1.24 -1.29 3.46
N MET A 76 -1.20 -1.92 2.29
CA MET A 76 -0.27 -3.00 1.91
C MET A 76 1.18 -2.54 1.71
N GLU A 77 1.42 -1.24 1.61
CA GLU A 77 2.76 -0.66 1.46
C GLU A 77 3.19 0.06 2.75
N SER A 78 2.25 0.30 3.67
CA SER A 78 2.49 1.04 4.93
C SER A 78 3.33 0.27 5.95
N ARG A 79 3.44 -1.07 5.81
CA ARG A 79 4.13 -1.96 6.75
C ARG A 79 5.53 -1.46 7.11
N LYS A 80 6.34 -1.14 6.10
CA LYS A 80 7.73 -0.68 6.30
C LYS A 80 7.81 0.60 7.11
N ALA A 81 6.88 1.53 6.90
CA ALA A 81 6.84 2.78 7.64
C ALA A 81 6.45 2.55 9.12
N TRP A 82 5.48 1.67 9.40
CA TRP A 82 5.14 1.26 10.77
C TRP A 82 6.27 0.54 11.48
N SER A 83 6.98 -0.37 10.81
CA SER A 83 8.17 -1.03 11.37
C SER A 83 9.29 -0.03 11.70
N SER A 84 9.61 0.88 10.78
CA SER A 84 10.60 1.93 11.03
C SER A 84 10.19 2.86 12.18
N LEU A 85 8.90 3.20 12.28
CA LEU A 85 8.37 4.03 13.35
C LEU A 85 8.46 3.32 14.71
N SER A 86 8.12 2.02 14.76
CA SER A 86 8.29 1.18 15.95
C SER A 86 9.73 1.20 16.45
N GLU A 87 10.69 1.03 15.54
CA GLU A 87 12.11 1.05 15.90
C GLU A 87 12.56 2.44 16.41
N CYS A 88 12.09 3.53 15.77
CA CYS A 88 12.36 4.88 16.27
C CYS A 88 11.77 5.11 17.66
N PHE A 89 10.55 4.65 17.94
CA PHE A 89 9.97 4.73 19.27
C PHE A 89 10.78 3.94 20.30
N ARG A 90 11.22 2.73 19.95
CA ARG A 90 12.02 1.87 20.84
C ARG A 90 13.34 2.51 21.20
N LEU A 91 14.07 3.02 20.20
CA LEU A 91 15.37 3.66 20.39
C LEU A 91 15.25 5.05 21.05
N GLY A 92 14.09 5.71 20.89
CA GLY A 92 13.74 6.96 21.57
C GLY A 92 13.20 6.78 22.99
N GLY A 93 13.01 5.54 23.48
CA GLY A 93 12.51 5.25 24.83
C GLY A 93 10.98 5.23 24.99
N TYR A 94 10.22 5.29 23.90
CA TYR A 94 8.76 5.27 23.87
C TYR A 94 8.23 3.83 23.70
N HIS A 95 8.52 2.95 24.66
CA HIS A 95 8.28 1.50 24.52
C HIS A 95 6.83 1.10 24.21
N GLU A 96 5.84 1.74 24.86
CA GLU A 96 4.42 1.45 24.60
C GLU A 96 4.02 1.80 23.17
N LEU A 97 4.47 2.95 22.67
CA LEU A 97 4.22 3.36 21.28
C LEU A 97 4.94 2.45 20.28
N ALA A 98 6.13 1.96 20.64
CA ALA A 98 6.87 1.01 19.83
C ALA A 98 6.09 -0.31 19.65
N GLU A 99 5.48 -0.81 20.73
CA GLU A 99 4.66 -2.03 20.68
C GLU A 99 3.43 -1.84 19.79
N VAL A 100 2.70 -0.73 19.96
CA VAL A 100 1.54 -0.41 19.12
C VAL A 100 1.91 -0.34 17.64
N ALA A 101 3.03 0.32 17.31
CA ALA A 101 3.49 0.41 15.93
C ALA A 101 3.95 -0.95 15.37
N SER A 102 4.54 -1.83 16.20
CA SER A 102 4.92 -3.19 15.80
C SER A 102 3.70 -4.04 15.46
N LEU A 103 2.71 -4.07 16.36
CA LEU A 103 1.45 -4.80 16.16
C LEU A 103 0.71 -4.30 14.91
N THR A 104 0.78 -3.00 14.64
CA THR A 104 0.20 -2.42 13.41
C THR A 104 0.91 -2.95 12.16
N ALA A 105 2.25 -3.02 12.16
CA ALA A 105 3.01 -3.58 11.05
C ALA A 105 2.72 -5.08 10.83
N GLU A 106 2.59 -5.83 11.92
CA GLU A 106 2.24 -7.27 11.89
C GLU A 106 0.82 -7.48 11.34
N ALA A 107 -0.15 -6.68 11.76
CA ALA A 107 -1.51 -6.74 11.23
C ALA A 107 -1.56 -6.48 9.72
N VAL A 108 -0.74 -5.55 9.20
CA VAL A 108 -0.62 -5.31 7.75
C VAL A 108 -0.07 -6.54 7.03
N GLU A 109 0.95 -7.20 7.57
CA GLU A 109 1.48 -8.45 7.02
C GLU A 109 0.43 -9.57 6.98
N GLU A 110 -0.37 -9.71 8.04
CA GLU A 110 -1.44 -10.71 8.07
C GLU A 110 -2.50 -10.45 6.99
N ILE A 111 -2.83 -9.18 6.74
CA ILE A 111 -3.73 -8.78 5.66
C ILE A 111 -3.11 -9.14 4.29
N GLU A 112 -1.83 -8.84 4.08
CA GLU A 112 -1.08 -9.21 2.86
C GLU A 112 -1.19 -10.71 2.56
N VAL A 113 -0.90 -11.54 3.56
CA VAL A 113 -0.95 -13.00 3.43
C VAL A 113 -2.39 -13.47 3.16
N THR A 114 -3.37 -12.93 3.88
CA THR A 114 -4.78 -13.34 3.73
C THR A 114 -5.33 -13.01 2.35
N CYS A 115 -5.08 -11.81 1.83
CA CYS A 115 -5.50 -11.42 0.48
C CYS A 115 -4.85 -12.29 -0.59
N ALA A 116 -3.58 -12.64 -0.44
CA ALA A 116 -2.89 -13.54 -1.36
C ALA A 116 -3.57 -14.92 -1.40
N VAL A 117 -3.91 -15.50 -0.24
CA VAL A 117 -4.64 -16.78 -0.17
C VAL A 117 -5.99 -16.71 -0.87
N LEU A 118 -6.76 -15.64 -0.64
CA LEU A 118 -8.08 -15.47 -1.26
C LEU A 118 -7.97 -15.46 -2.79
N SER A 119 -7.01 -14.72 -3.36
CA SER A 119 -6.79 -14.67 -4.83
C SER A 119 -6.46 -16.04 -5.44
N LEU A 120 -5.76 -16.91 -4.70
CA LEU A 120 -5.42 -18.27 -5.13
C LEU A 120 -6.62 -19.24 -5.03
N THR A 121 -7.56 -18.98 -4.12
CA THR A 121 -8.76 -19.82 -3.98
C THR A 121 -9.85 -19.48 -5.00
N GLU A 122 -9.93 -18.23 -5.46
CA GLU A 122 -10.89 -17.80 -6.50
C GLU A 122 -10.56 -18.42 -7.86
N THR A 123 -9.29 -18.49 -8.24
CA THR A 123 -8.84 -19.17 -9.47
C THR A 123 -9.15 -20.67 -9.49
N ARG A 124 -9.25 -21.31 -8.31
CA ARG A 124 -9.70 -22.72 -8.19
C ARG A 124 -11.21 -22.90 -8.31
N LYS A 125 -12.02 -21.86 -8.05
CA LYS A 125 -13.48 -21.91 -8.18
C LYS A 125 -13.97 -21.56 -9.58
N THR A 126 -13.15 -20.91 -10.41
CA THR A 126 -13.47 -20.60 -11.82
C THR A 126 -13.42 -21.81 -12.76
N THR A 127 -13.02 -22.98 -12.27
CA THR A 127 -13.21 -24.30 -12.94
C THR A 127 -14.51 -24.98 -12.51
N PHE A 128 -15.55 -24.21 -12.13
CA PHE A 128 -16.92 -24.74 -12.15
C PHE A 128 -17.46 -24.57 -13.58
N GLU A 129 -17.20 -25.58 -14.39
CA GLU A 129 -17.68 -25.72 -15.75
C GLU A 129 -19.22 -25.85 -15.72
N TRP A 130 -19.92 -24.83 -16.22
CA TRP A 130 -21.38 -24.80 -16.36
C TRP A 130 -21.95 -25.93 -17.27
N SER A 131 -21.08 -26.75 -17.86
CA SER A 131 -21.37 -27.88 -18.76
C SER A 131 -22.04 -29.07 -18.08
N ASP A 132 -21.96 -29.20 -16.75
CA ASP A 132 -22.48 -30.37 -16.02
C ASP A 132 -23.88 -30.16 -15.41
N ILE A 133 -24.57 -29.06 -15.70
CA ILE A 133 -25.98 -28.93 -15.31
C ILE A 133 -26.81 -29.83 -16.23
N PRO A 134 -27.43 -30.93 -15.73
CA PRO A 134 -28.25 -31.77 -16.58
C PRO A 134 -29.46 -30.96 -16.99
N SER A 135 -29.58 -30.69 -18.29
CA SER A 135 -30.76 -30.10 -18.91
C SER A 135 -31.93 -31.07 -18.77
N ARG A 136 -32.58 -31.07 -17.60
CA ARG A 136 -33.84 -31.76 -17.36
C ARG A 136 -34.94 -30.71 -17.25
N MET A 137 -35.51 -30.33 -18.38
CA MET A 137 -36.96 -30.14 -18.48
C MET A 137 -37.40 -30.26 -19.93
N THR A 138 -38.18 -31.31 -20.15
CA THR A 138 -38.88 -31.71 -21.35
C THR A 138 -39.87 -30.65 -21.83
N GLY A 139 -39.80 -30.35 -23.13
CA GLY A 139 -40.91 -30.04 -24.04
C GLY A 139 -41.99 -29.06 -23.58
N PHE A 140 -41.95 -27.85 -24.12
CA PHE A 140 -43.18 -27.18 -24.57
C PHE A 140 -42.92 -26.43 -25.87
N THR A 141 -43.83 -26.66 -26.80
CA THR A 141 -43.88 -26.28 -28.21
C THR A 141 -44.02 -24.77 -28.45
N GLU A 142 -43.70 -24.40 -29.69
CA GLU A 142 -43.63 -23.09 -30.34
C GLU A 142 -44.67 -22.00 -29.93
N SER A 143 -44.17 -20.76 -30.05
CA SER A 143 -44.73 -19.39 -30.00
C SER A 143 -46.01 -19.16 -30.84
N PRO A 144 -46.58 -17.92 -31.02
CA PRO A 144 -46.21 -16.59 -30.48
C PRO A 144 -47.42 -15.71 -30.03
N ARG A 145 -47.14 -14.54 -29.42
CA ARG A 145 -47.68 -13.19 -29.75
C ARG A 145 -47.77 -12.26 -28.53
N PHE A 146 -47.21 -11.06 -28.74
CA PHE A 146 -47.62 -9.74 -28.24
C PHE A 146 -47.82 -9.50 -26.74
N GLY A 147 -47.06 -8.53 -26.22
CA GLY A 147 -47.49 -7.67 -25.12
C GLY A 147 -46.37 -7.26 -24.19
N SER A 148 -45.65 -6.19 -24.51
CA SER A 148 -44.81 -5.49 -23.52
C SER A 148 -45.73 -4.77 -22.51
N PRO A 149 -45.66 -5.04 -21.19
CA PRO A 149 -46.36 -4.22 -20.22
C PRO A 149 -45.51 -3.00 -19.87
N ARG A 150 -46.02 -1.82 -20.21
CA ARG A 150 -45.58 -0.54 -19.62
C ARG A 150 -45.93 -0.56 -18.12
N ILE A 151 -45.00 -0.16 -17.26
CA ILE A 151 -45.29 0.20 -15.87
C ILE A 151 -45.16 1.72 -15.75
N PRO A 152 -46.18 2.43 -15.22
CA PRO A 152 -46.23 3.89 -15.13
C PRO A 152 -45.43 4.42 -13.93
N ARG A 153 -45.25 5.75 -13.93
CA ARG A 153 -44.55 6.56 -12.90
C ARG A 153 -45.12 6.40 -11.50
#